data_AF-A0A8J6XY64-F1
#
_entry.id   AF-A0A8J6XY64-F1
#
_cell.length_a   1.000
_cell.length_b   1.000
_cell.length_c   1.000
_cell.angle_alpha   90.00
_cell.angle_beta   90.00
_cell.angle_gamma   90.00
#
_symmetry.space_group_name_H-M   'P 1'
#
loop_
_entity.id
_entity.type
_entity.pdbx_description
1 polymer ?
#
loop_
_entity_poly.entity_id
_entity_poly.type
_entity_poly.pdbx_seq_one_letter_code
_entity_poly.pdbx_strand_id
1 'polypeptide(L)' 'MNIKKSDKQLVMVAMGGHAFIGKGEKGTYEDHVRNSDKIAQCLMHLVDRDYDLVVTHGNGPQVG' A
#
# COMPACT_ATOMS: atom_id res chain seq x y z
N MET A 1 -10.37 0.01 27.99
CA MET A 1 -10.92 0.59 26.74
C MET A 1 -11.67 -0.50 26.00
N ASN A 2 -12.97 -0.36 25.80
CA ASN A 2 -13.76 -1.34 25.08
C ASN A 2 -13.71 -0.97 23.59
N ILE A 3 -12.89 -1.67 22.81
CA ILE A 3 -12.84 -1.45 21.35
C ILE A 3 -14.11 -2.07 20.78
N LYS A 4 -15.04 -1.24 20.30
CA LYS A 4 -16.18 -1.73 19.52
C LYS A 4 -15.63 -2.44 18.28
N LYS A 5 -16.07 -3.68 18.06
CA LYS A 5 -15.76 -4.41 16.82
C LYS A 5 -16.39 -3.64 15.66
N SER A 6 -15.58 -3.28 14.67
CA SER A 6 -16.07 -2.74 13.40
C SER A 6 -16.89 -3.82 12.70
N ASP A 7 -18.07 -3.48 12.18
CA ASP A 7 -18.86 -4.39 11.33
C ASP A 7 -18.21 -4.54 9.93
N LYS A 8 -17.24 -3.68 9.60
CA LYS A 8 -16.48 -3.78 8.36
C LYS A 8 -15.53 -4.97 8.39
N GLN A 9 -15.39 -5.62 7.25
CA GLN A 9 -14.40 -6.67 7.10
C GLN A 9 -13.01 -6.04 7.05
N LEU A 10 -12.06 -6.63 7.79
CA LEU A 10 -10.65 -6.24 7.74
C LEU A 10 -9.97 -6.94 6.56
N VAL A 11 -9.27 -6.17 5.72
CA VAL A 11 -8.42 -6.69 4.66
C VAL A 11 -6.99 -6.19 4.84
N MET A 12 -6.02 -7.12 4.74
CA MET A 12 -4.60 -6.79 4.78
C MET A 12 -3.98 -6.99 3.39
N VAL A 13 -3.38 -5.93 2.86
CA VAL A 13 -2.65 -5.96 1.59
C VAL A 13 -1.16 -5.91 1.90
N ALA A 14 -0.47 -7.02 1.64
CA ALA A 14 0.98 -7.12 1.79
C ALA A 14 1.66 -6.94 0.43
N MET A 15 2.37 -5.83 0.27
CA MET A 15 3.09 -5.50 -0.96
C MET A 15 4.55 -5.99 -0.91
N GLY A 16 5.12 -6.28 -2.09
CA GLY A 16 6.52 -6.71 -2.19
C GLY A 16 7.53 -5.58 -1.92
N GLY A 17 8.82 -5.94 -1.77
CA GLY A 17 9.89 -4.95 -1.54
C GLY A 17 10.07 -3.92 -2.66
N HIS A 18 9.72 -4.30 -3.89
CA HIS A 18 9.80 -3.42 -5.06
C HIS A 18 8.48 -2.69 -5.35
N ALA A 19 7.54 -2.64 -4.41
CA ALA A 19 6.23 -2.05 -4.65
C ALA A 19 6.32 -0.62 -5.24
N PHE A 20 7.28 0.16 -4.78
CA PHE A 20 7.43 1.56 -5.16
C PHE A 20 8.47 1.83 -6.25
N ILE A 21 9.15 0.81 -6.79
CA ILE A 21 10.17 0.96 -7.82
C ILE A 21 9.87 0.01 -8.98
N GLY A 22 9.52 0.59 -10.12
CA GLY A 22 9.25 -0.12 -11.36
C GLY A 22 10.54 -0.65 -12.02
N LYS A 23 10.35 -1.59 -12.95
CA LYS A 23 11.48 -2.17 -13.70
C LYS A 23 12.18 -1.09 -14.53
N GLY A 24 13.47 -0.88 -14.26
CA GLY A 24 14.31 0.08 -14.98
C GLY A 24 14.21 1.52 -14.45
N GLU A 25 13.41 1.76 -13.41
CA GLU A 25 13.39 3.05 -12.72
C GLU A 25 14.64 3.20 -11.85
N LYS A 26 15.05 4.46 -11.63
CA LYS A 26 16.22 4.75 -10.79
C LYS A 26 15.88 4.71 -9.30
N GLY A 27 14.58 4.71 -8.96
CA GLY A 27 14.13 4.83 -7.57
C GLY A 27 14.31 6.24 -7.04
N THR A 28 14.14 7.27 -7.88
CA THR A 28 14.15 8.65 -7.38
C THR A 28 12.92 8.93 -6.53
N TYR A 29 12.96 10.01 -5.75
CA TYR A 29 11.80 10.45 -4.98
C TYR A 29 10.54 10.57 -5.86
N GLU A 30 10.67 11.11 -7.06
CA GLU A 30 9.58 11.27 -8.03
C GLU A 30 9.05 9.93 -8.56
N ASP A 31 9.92 8.93 -8.75
CA ASP A 31 9.51 7.56 -9.10
C ASP A 31 8.67 6.96 -7.97
N HIS A 32 9.14 7.10 -6.72
CA HIS A 32 8.43 6.63 -5.53
C HIS A 32 7.06 7.28 -5.36
N VAL A 33 6.97 8.61 -5.48
CA VAL A 33 5.69 9.33 -5.38
C VAL A 33 4.72 8.84 -6.46
N ARG A 34 5.16 8.81 -7.73
CA ARG A 34 4.34 8.38 -8.86
C ARG A 34 3.80 6.96 -8.70
N ASN A 35 4.63 6.03 -8.20
CA ASN A 35 4.21 4.65 -7.99
C ASN A 35 3.30 4.50 -6.76
N SER A 36 3.55 5.29 -5.70
CA SER A 36 2.68 5.32 -4.52
C SER A 36 1.28 5.81 -4.86
N ASP A 37 1.17 6.83 -5.72
CA ASP A 37 -0.13 7.34 -6.19
C ASP A 37 -0.92 6.28 -6.95
N LYS A 38 -0.26 5.53 -7.84
CA LYS A 38 -0.89 4.41 -8.58
C LYS A 38 -1.36 3.30 -7.64
N ILE A 39 -0.55 2.95 -6.65
CA ILE A 39 -0.92 1.95 -5.63
C ILE A 39 -2.14 2.45 -4.84
N ALA A 40 -2.12 3.69 -4.38
CA ALA A 40 -3.22 4.29 -3.62
C ALA A 40 -4.52 4.26 -4.44
N GLN A 41 -4.48 4.60 -5.72
CA GLN A 41 -5.65 4.51 -6.62
C GLN A 41 -6.20 3.08 -6.69
N CYS A 42 -5.35 2.06 -6.77
CA CYS A 42 -5.80 0.66 -6.73
C CYS A 42 -6.42 0.29 -5.37
N LEU A 43 -5.82 0.74 -4.27
CA LEU A 43 -6.30 0.45 -2.91
C LEU A 43 -7.65 1.11 -2.61
N MET A 44 -7.98 2.24 -3.24
CA MET A 44 -9.27 2.89 -3.10
C MET A 44 -10.44 1.98 -3.44
N HIS A 45 -10.27 1.00 -4.33
CA HIS A 45 -11.31 0.01 -4.62
C HIS A 45 -11.72 -0.84 -3.41
N LEU A 46 -10.84 -1.03 -2.43
CA LEU A 46 -11.15 -1.72 -1.17
C LEU A 46 -11.87 -0.78 -0.20
N VAL A 47 -11.45 0.49 -0.17
CA VAL A 47 -12.12 1.54 0.62
C VAL A 47 -13.56 1.75 0.15
N ASP A 48 -13.77 1.84 -1.17
CA ASP A 48 -15.10 1.99 -1.80
C ASP A 48 -16.02 0.79 -1.53
N ARG A 49 -15.45 -0.38 -1.21
CA ARG A 49 -16.18 -1.60 -0.84
C ARG A 49 -16.39 -1.74 0.66
N ASP A 50 -16.08 -0.69 1.43
CA ASP A 50 -16.27 -0.60 2.87
C ASP A 50 -15.43 -1.58 3.70
N TYR A 51 -14.20 -1.88 3.24
CA TYR A 51 -13.23 -2.63 4.03
C TYR A 51 -12.43 -1.71 4.96
N ASP A 52 -12.13 -2.22 6.17
CA ASP A 52 -11.03 -1.68 6.97
C ASP A 52 -9.70 -2.18 6.37
N LEU A 53 -8.84 -1.26 5.94
CA LEU A 53 -7.65 -1.58 5.16
C LEU A 53 -6.37 -1.44 6.00
N VAL A 54 -5.58 -2.52 6.06
CA VAL A 54 -4.20 -2.51 6.55
C VAL A 54 -3.25 -2.73 5.38
N VAL A 55 -2.30 -1.83 5.18
CA VAL A 55 -1.31 -1.92 4.10
C VAL A 55 0.06 -2.16 4.71
N THR A 56 0.77 -3.17 4.22
CA THR A 56 2.16 -3.44 4.59
C THR A 56 3.00 -3.56 3.33
N HIS A 57 4.32 -3.40 3.44
CA HIS A 57 5.24 -3.58 2.33
C HIS A 57 6.62 -4.04 2.81
N GLY A 58 7.39 -4.67 1.92
CA GLY A 58 8.82 -4.85 2.11
C GLY A 58 9.61 -3.57 1.79
N ASN A 59 10.85 -3.46 2.27
CA ASN A 59 11.69 -2.26 2.09
C ASN A 59 13.10 -2.53 1.52
N GLY A 60 13.35 -3.73 0.99
CA GLY A 60 14.70 -4.15 0.56
C GLY A 60 15.42 -3.18 -0.39
N PRO A 61 14.83 -2.80 -1.54
CA PRO A 61 15.41 -1.83 -2.48
C PRO A 61 15.55 -0.40 -1.94
N GLN A 62 14.79 -0.03 -0.90
CA GLN A 62 14.78 1.33 -0.36
C GLN A 62 15.85 1.52 0.71
N VAL A 63 16.26 0.43 1.37
CA VAL A 63 17.27 0.45 2.43
C VAL A 63 18.64 -0.07 1.98
N GLY A 64 18.69 -0.83 0.88
CA GLY A 64 19.93 -1.30 0.27
C GLY A 64 20.52 -0.25 -0.68
#